data_AF-A0A9X0JXZ2-F1
#
_entry.id   AF-A0A9X0JXZ2-F1
#
_cell.length_a   1.000
_cell.length_b   1.000
_cell.length_c   1.000
_cell.angle_alpha   90.00
_cell.angle_beta   90.00
_cell.angle_gamma   90.00
#
_symmetry.space_group_name_H-M   'P 1'
#
loop_
_entity.id
_entity.type
_entity.pdbx_description
1 polymer ?
#
loop_
_entity_poly.entity_id
_entity_poly.type
_entity_poly.pdbx_seq_one_letter_code
_entity_poly.pdbx_strand_id
1 'polypeptide(L)' 'MEKIFVTHVSLVNGKTHILKMKLEKFLDKVIAPDGSFKNGLICFEDTLINPEHITSVQQVTSVRTRRLNRVIY' A
#
# COMPACT_ATOMS: atom_id res chain seq x y z
N MET A 1 -8.62 -18.51 3.12
CA MET A 1 -9.05 -17.09 3.22
C MET A 1 -8.12 -16.27 2.36
N GLU A 2 -8.65 -15.47 1.44
CA GLU A 2 -7.83 -14.59 0.62
C GLU A 2 -7.62 -13.28 1.41
N LYS A 3 -6.37 -13.00 1.79
CA LYS A 3 -5.99 -11.75 2.46
C LYS A 3 -5.65 -10.73 1.39
N ILE A 4 -6.47 -9.70 1.27
CA ILE A 4 -6.19 -8.56 0.41
C ILE A 4 -5.40 -7.55 1.24
N PHE A 5 -4.17 -7.28 0.81
CA PHE A 5 -3.34 -6.26 1.43
C PHE A 5 -3.51 -4.95 0.67
N VAL A 6 -3.80 -3.89 1.39
CA VAL A 6 -3.95 -2.55 0.86
C VAL A 6 -3.04 -1.63 1.65
N THR A 7 -2.14 -0.93 0.98
CA THR A 7 -1.23 0.04 1.60
C THR A 7 -1.73 1.43 1.29
N HIS A 8 -2.05 2.20 2.32
CA HIS A 8 -2.39 3.61 2.24
C HIS A 8 -1.12 4.43 2.39
N VAL A 9 -0.89 5.35 1.47
CA VAL A 9 0.28 6.24 1.45
C VAL A 9 -0.22 7.67 1.47
N SER A 10 -0.04 8.34 2.59
CA SER A 10 -0.39 9.75 2.74
C SER A 10 0.81 10.62 2.40
N LEU A 11 0.55 11.70 1.68
CA LEU A 11 1.55 12.66 1.22
C LEU A 11 1.42 13.99 1.96
N VAL A 12 2.48 14.80 1.93
CA VAL A 12 2.53 16.16 2.52
C VAL A 12 1.47 17.09 1.96
N ASN A 13 0.99 16.85 0.74
CA ASN A 13 -0.07 17.63 0.11
C ASN A 13 -1.49 17.25 0.58
N GLY A 14 -1.61 16.35 1.56
CA GLY A 14 -2.89 15.87 2.08
C GLY A 14 -3.57 14.80 1.21
N LYS A 15 -2.96 14.38 0.09
CA LYS A 15 -3.48 13.27 -0.71
C LYS A 15 -3.08 11.93 -0.10
N THR A 16 -4.02 10.99 -0.10
CA THR A 16 -3.75 9.59 0.25
C THR A 16 -3.95 8.70 -0.97
N HIS A 17 -2.91 7.97 -1.34
CA HIS A 17 -2.93 6.97 -2.40
C HIS A 17 -3.16 5.58 -1.81
N ILE A 18 -3.97 4.77 -2.49
CA ILE A 18 -4.32 3.42 -2.04
C ILE A 18 -3.71 2.44 -3.03
N LEU A 19 -2.72 1.68 -2.56
CA LEU A 19 -1.99 0.70 -3.37
C LEU A 19 -2.37 -0.72 -2.97
N LYS A 20 -2.76 -1.55 -3.94
CA LYS A 20 -3.14 -2.96 -3.69
C LYS A 20 -1.91 -3.88 -3.62
N MET A 21 -1.01 -3.60 -2.69
CA MET A 21 0.21 -4.37 -2.48
C MET A 21 0.56 -4.53 -1.00
N LYS A 22 1.53 -5.38 -0.71
CA LYS A 22 2.09 -5.51 0.63
C LYS A 22 2.95 -4.30 0.98
N LEU A 23 3.00 -3.95 2.27
CA LEU A 23 3.85 -2.89 2.79
C LEU A 23 5.33 -3.17 2.48
N GLU A 24 5.81 -4.40 2.70
CA GLU A 24 7.19 -4.81 2.40
C GLU A 24 7.59 -4.47 0.96
N LYS A 25 6.76 -4.89 -0.02
CA LYS A 25 7.00 -4.60 -1.44
C LYS A 25 6.99 -3.10 -1.76
N PHE A 26 6.22 -2.32 -1.01
CA PHE A 26 6.23 -0.87 -1.12
C PHE A 26 7.55 -0.30 -0.57
N LEU A 27 7.94 -0.69 0.65
CA LEU A 27 9.15 -0.23 1.29
C LEU A 27 10.42 -0.61 0.51
N ASP A 28 10.51 -1.81 -0.07
CA ASP A 28 11.64 -2.21 -0.94
C ASP A 28 11.86 -1.26 -2.12
N LYS A 29 10.76 -0.71 -2.66
CA LYS A 29 10.83 0.25 -3.75
C LYS A 29 11.19 1.64 -3.24
N VAL A 30 10.61 2.08 -2.13
CA VAL A 30 10.71 3.46 -1.61
C VAL A 30 11.95 3.70 -0.76
N ILE A 31 12.48 2.70 -0.07
CA ILE A 31 13.60 2.82 0.86
C ILE A 31 14.90 2.36 0.17
N ALA A 32 15.97 3.13 0.36
CA ALA A 32 17.33 2.83 -0.07
C ALA A 32 18.06 1.92 0.94
N PRO A 33 19.16 1.26 0.56
CA PRO A 33 19.89 0.35 1.47
C PRO A 33 20.40 1.01 2.76
N ASP A 34 20.53 2.33 2.77
CA ASP A 34 20.92 3.16 3.92
C ASP A 34 19.75 3.49 4.86
N GLY A 35 18.54 3.04 4.54
CA GLY A 35 17.32 3.32 5.30
C GLY A 35 16.66 4.66 4.97
N SER A 36 17.22 5.45 4.05
CA SER A 36 16.63 6.70 3.58
C SER A 36 15.55 6.47 2.53
N PHE A 37 14.71 7.48 2.30
CA PHE A 37 13.81 7.46 1.15
C PHE A 37 14.61 7.67 -0.14
N LYS A 38 14.33 6.86 -1.17
CA LYS A 38 14.93 7.03 -2.49
C LYS A 38 14.47 8.36 -3.10
N ASN A 39 15.40 9.02 -3.79
CA ASN A 39 15.09 10.27 -4.47
C ASN A 39 14.35 10.01 -5.79
N GLY A 40 13.41 10.90 -6.11
CA GLY A 40 12.70 10.90 -7.39
C GLY A 40 11.34 10.20 -7.38
N LEU A 41 10.64 10.25 -8.51
CA LEU A 41 9.30 9.68 -8.64
C LEU A 41 9.37 8.17 -8.85
N ILE A 42 8.67 7.43 -7.99
CA ILE A 42 8.50 5.99 -8.11
C ILE A 42 7.10 5.68 -8.64
N CYS A 43 7.04 4.90 -9.71
CA CYS A 43 5.78 4.45 -10.29
C CYS A 43 5.27 3.20 -9.57
N PHE A 44 4.05 3.30 -9.05
CA PHE A 44 3.27 2.21 -8.48
C PHE A 44 1.98 2.04 -9.27
N GLU A 45 1.88 0.95 -10.03
CA GLU A 45 0.77 0.74 -10.97
C GLU A 45 0.68 1.93 -11.94
N ASP A 46 -0.30 2.81 -11.77
CA ASP A 46 -0.49 4.03 -12.58
C ASP A 46 -0.29 5.32 -11.77
N THR A 47 0.27 5.22 -10.56
CA THR A 47 0.48 6.36 -9.65
C THR A 47 1.97 6.65 -9.47
N LEU A 48 2.37 7.89 -9.77
CA LEU A 48 3.71 8.39 -9.46
C LEU A 48 3.72 8.98 -8.04
N ILE A 49 4.58 8.46 -7.18
CA ILE A 49 4.75 8.91 -5.80
C ILE A 49 6.18 9.37 -5.62
N ASN A 50 6.38 10.58 -5.07
CA ASN A 50 7.70 10.99 -4.55
C ASN A 50 7.84 10.46 -3.11
N PRO A 51 8.79 9.55 -2.81
CA PRO A 51 9.09 9.09 -1.47
C PRO A 51 9.33 10.21 -0.45
N GLU A 52 9.98 11.30 -0.87
CA GLU A 52 10.29 12.45 0.00
C GLU A 52 9.03 13.16 0.51
N HIS A 53 7.91 12.98 -0.18
CA HIS A 53 6.64 13.61 0.16
C HIS A 53 5.76 12.70 1.03
N ILE A 54 6.21 11.50 1.40
CA ILE A 54 5.43 10.57 2.20
C ILE A 54 5.43 11.03 3.67
N THR A 55 4.25 11.22 4.24
CA THR A 55 4.06 11.56 5.65
C THR A 55 3.69 10.36 6.50
N SER A 56 2.96 9.40 5.93
CA SER A 56 2.52 8.20 6.64
C SER A 56 2.25 7.07 5.67
N VAL A 57 2.56 5.86 6.10
CA VAL A 57 2.27 4.62 5.36
C VAL A 57 1.58 3.66 6.31
N GLN A 58 0.38 3.19 5.94
CA GLN A 58 -0.40 2.27 6.75
C GLN A 58 -0.85 1.07 5.92
N GLN A 59 -0.63 -0.13 6.43
CA GLN A 59 -1.18 -1.34 5.82
C GLN A 59 -2.52 -1.71 6.44
N VAL A 60 -3.53 -1.82 5.60
CA VAL A 60 -4.85 -2.33 5.94
C VAL A 60 -4.98 -3.72 5.33
N THR A 61 -5.26 -4.72 6.16
CA THR A 61 -5.50 -6.09 5.69
C THR A 61 -7.00 -6.34 5.70
N SER A 62 -7.58 -6.59 4.53
CA SER A 62 -8.96 -7.05 4.43
C SER A 62 -8.98 -8.57 4.29
N VAL A 63 -9.70 -9.24 5.17
CA VAL A 63 -9.97 -10.68 5.06
C VAL A 63 -11.26 -10.82 4.28
N ARG A 64 -11.18 -11.26 3.02
CA ARG A 64 -12.40 -11.58 2.27
C ARG A 64 -12.95 -12.89 2.84
N THR A 65 -13.89 -12.80 3.77
CA THR A 65 -14.69 -13.94 4.18
C THR A 65 -15.58 -14.30 3.00
N ARG A 66 -15.29 -15.42 2.33
CA ARG A 66 -16.31 -16.04 1.48
C ARG A 66 -17.45 -16.37 2.42
N ARG A 67 -18.55 -15.60 2.41
CA ARG A 67 -19.82 -16.07 2.94
C ARG A 67 -20.12 -17.34 2.16
N LEU A 68 -19.93 -18.50 2.79
CA LEU A 68 -20.61 -19.71 2.36
C LEU A 68 -22.10 -19.37 2.45
N ASN A 69 -22.74 -19.15 1.30
CA ASN A 69 -24.19 -19.22 1.19
C ASN A 69 -24.59 -20.64 1.59
N ARG A 70 -24.71 -20.90 2.88
CA ARG A 70 -25.40 -22.07 3.40
C ARG A 70 -26.88 -21.77 3.25
N VAL A 71 -27.42 -22.09 2.08
CA VAL A 71 -28.85 -22.30 1.93
C VAL A 71 -29.14 -23.54 2.77
N ILE A 72 -29.77 -23.35 3.93
CA ILE A 72 -30.32 -24.44 4.73
C ILE A 72 -31.69 -24.71 4.13
N TYR A 73 -31.88 -25.91 3.58
CA TYR A 73 -33.18 -26.47 3.20
C TYR A 73 -33.92 -26.96 4.44
#